data_AF-A0A2S8FNI4-F1
#
_entry.id   AF-A0A2S8FNI4-F1
#
_cell.length_a   1.000
_cell.length_b   1.000
_cell.length_c   1.000
_cell.angle_alpha   90.00
_cell.angle_beta   90.00
_cell.angle_gamma   90.00
#
_symmetry.space_group_name_H-M   'P 1'
#
loop_
_entity.id
_entity.type
_entity.pdbx_description
1 polymer ?
#
loop_
_entity_poly.entity_id
_entity_poly.type
_entity_poly.pdbx_seq_one_letter_code
_entity_poly.pdbx_strand_id
1 'polypeptide(L)'
;MSSAPEPAQAASPNEEPLFFVKIPEGQIFGPIPSKELDKWVMDGRIDRQCELRKADSAVWEKSDHRYPVLALPEQVGSGSPFHQVRLSETNAPYQVPHRGIPSLILALIGLLGVCPIFSIAAWSMAHSDLEEIDKKHMNPSGRALLLWANYLGMAGVIGYGVLFLGFLMVAILRFLL
;
A
#
# COMPACT_ATOMS: atom_id res chain seq x y z
N MET A 1 -42.99 -14.94 41.60
CA MET A 1 -42.37 -14.70 40.28
C MET A 1 -41.04 -15.42 40.30
N SER A 2 -41.03 -16.65 39.78
CA SER A 2 -39.89 -17.57 39.86
C SER A 2 -39.16 -17.52 38.52
N SER A 3 -38.00 -16.86 38.48
CA SER A 3 -37.18 -16.73 37.29
C SER A 3 -36.48 -18.05 37.00
N ALA A 4 -36.70 -18.58 35.81
CA ALA A 4 -36.04 -19.77 35.28
C ALA A 4 -34.51 -19.56 35.22
N PRO A 5 -33.70 -20.61 35.43
CA PRO A 5 -32.27 -20.54 35.18
C PRO A 5 -32.01 -20.41 33.67
N GLU A 6 -31.23 -19.41 33.33
CA GLU A 6 -30.65 -19.14 32.01
C GLU A 6 -29.93 -20.41 31.50
N PRO A 7 -30.25 -20.92 30.29
CA PRO A 7 -29.56 -22.09 29.76
C PRO A 7 -28.11 -21.73 29.50
N ALA A 8 -27.22 -22.38 30.24
CA ALA A 8 -25.79 -22.39 30.01
C ALA A 8 -25.51 -22.61 28.53
N GLN A 9 -24.92 -21.59 27.91
CA GLN A 9 -24.42 -21.59 26.54
C GLN A 9 -23.58 -22.86 26.35
N ALA A 10 -24.13 -23.82 25.61
CA ALA A 10 -23.43 -25.04 25.25
C ALA A 10 -22.18 -24.66 24.44
N ALA A 11 -21.02 -25.03 24.95
CA ALA A 11 -19.76 -24.98 24.22
C ALA A 11 -19.92 -25.69 22.87
N SER A 12 -19.60 -24.98 21.78
CA SER A 12 -19.65 -25.54 20.43
C SER A 12 -18.44 -26.44 20.20
N PRO A 13 -18.60 -27.69 19.71
CA PRO A 13 -17.52 -28.68 19.60
C PRO A 13 -16.62 -28.49 18.35
N ASN A 14 -16.43 -27.25 17.88
CA ASN A 14 -15.75 -26.98 16.61
C ASN A 14 -14.87 -25.72 16.66
N GLU A 15 -14.16 -25.51 17.77
CA GLU A 15 -13.16 -24.44 17.90
C GLU A 15 -11.89 -24.83 17.13
N GLU A 16 -11.88 -24.61 15.82
CA GLU A 16 -10.64 -24.68 15.06
C GLU A 16 -9.67 -23.62 15.62
N PRO A 17 -8.42 -23.98 15.93
CA PRO A 17 -7.47 -23.03 16.50
C PRO A 17 -7.27 -21.88 15.52
N LEU A 18 -7.54 -20.67 16.00
CA LEU A 18 -7.33 -19.46 15.23
C LEU A 18 -5.90 -18.97 15.35
N PHE A 19 -5.36 -18.45 14.25
CA PHE A 19 -3.98 -17.99 14.14
C PHE A 19 -3.93 -16.55 13.61
N PHE A 20 -2.91 -15.84 14.07
CA PHE A 20 -2.44 -14.59 13.51
C PHE A 20 -1.13 -14.85 12.78
N VAL A 21 -0.99 -14.19 11.63
CA VAL A 21 0.21 -14.23 10.79
C VAL A 21 0.79 -12.83 10.76
N LYS A 22 2.06 -12.68 11.06
CA LYS A 22 2.80 -11.43 10.97
C LYS A 22 3.88 -11.57 9.91
N ILE A 23 3.81 -10.71 8.90
CA ILE A 23 4.80 -10.66 7.81
C ILE A 23 6.04 -9.86 8.26
N PRO A 24 7.22 -10.03 7.64
CA PRO A 24 8.45 -9.33 8.01
C PRO A 24 8.31 -7.78 8.00
N GLU A 25 7.37 -7.24 7.25
CA GLU A 25 7.02 -5.82 7.20
C GLU A 25 6.27 -5.32 8.45
N GLY A 26 5.87 -6.23 9.36
CA GLY A 26 5.21 -5.91 10.62
C GLY A 26 3.68 -5.87 10.57
N GLN A 27 3.06 -6.09 9.40
CA GLN A 27 1.61 -6.20 9.28
C GLN A 27 1.11 -7.53 9.86
N ILE A 28 0.00 -7.48 10.62
CA ILE A 28 -0.61 -8.65 11.27
C ILE A 28 -1.95 -8.96 10.59
N PHE A 29 -2.12 -10.20 10.16
CA PHE A 29 -3.33 -10.75 9.58
C PHE A 29 -3.94 -11.80 10.51
N GLY A 30 -5.27 -11.86 10.58
CA GLY A 30 -5.99 -12.81 11.42
C GLY A 30 -7.11 -12.15 12.23
N PRO A 31 -7.83 -12.93 13.06
CA PRO A 31 -7.61 -14.35 13.32
C PRO A 31 -8.19 -15.25 12.20
N ILE A 32 -7.39 -16.20 11.68
CA ILE A 32 -7.80 -17.17 10.64
C ILE A 32 -7.74 -18.62 11.17
N PRO A 33 -8.61 -19.53 10.71
CA PRO A 33 -8.57 -20.94 11.12
C PRO A 33 -7.34 -21.68 10.54
N SER A 34 -6.87 -22.72 11.24
CA SER A 34 -5.71 -23.53 10.81
C SER A 34 -5.82 -24.04 9.36
N LYS A 35 -7.02 -24.42 8.89
CA LYS A 35 -7.22 -24.89 7.51
C LYS A 35 -6.96 -23.82 6.46
N GLU A 36 -7.30 -22.57 6.78
CA GLU A 36 -7.03 -21.43 5.90
C GLU A 36 -5.55 -21.08 5.93
N LEU A 37 -4.92 -21.17 7.11
CA LEU A 37 -3.48 -21.02 7.25
C LEU A 37 -2.70 -22.05 6.39
N ASP A 38 -3.12 -23.32 6.41
CA ASP A 38 -2.52 -24.37 5.58
C ASP A 38 -2.65 -24.04 4.08
N LYS A 39 -3.82 -23.53 3.64
CA LYS A 39 -3.99 -23.07 2.26
C LYS A 39 -3.04 -21.94 1.92
N TRP A 40 -2.85 -20.97 2.81
CA TRP A 40 -1.92 -19.87 2.56
C TRP A 40 -0.47 -20.32 2.45
N VAL A 41 -0.07 -21.34 3.21
CA VAL A 41 1.24 -21.99 3.06
C VAL A 41 1.34 -22.69 1.70
N MET A 42 0.32 -23.46 1.29
CA MET A 42 0.30 -24.15 -0.01
C MET A 42 0.29 -23.17 -1.20
N ASP A 43 -0.42 -22.05 -1.06
CA ASP A 43 -0.46 -20.95 -2.02
C ASP A 43 0.87 -20.16 -2.06
N GLY A 44 1.78 -20.40 -1.11
CA GLY A 44 3.07 -19.70 -1.00
C GLY A 44 2.95 -18.25 -0.51
N ARG A 45 1.84 -17.90 0.14
CA ARG A 45 1.63 -16.57 0.75
C ARG A 45 2.36 -16.41 2.08
N ILE A 46 2.74 -17.51 2.70
CA ILE A 46 3.49 -17.55 3.95
C ILE A 46 4.86 -18.15 3.65
N ASP A 47 5.91 -17.41 3.98
CA ASP A 47 7.29 -17.83 3.85
C ASP A 47 7.90 -18.16 5.22
N ARG A 48 9.19 -18.53 5.25
CA ARG A 48 9.96 -18.78 6.47
C ARG A 48 10.21 -17.55 7.35
N GLN A 49 10.00 -16.34 6.83
CA GLN A 49 10.25 -15.11 7.56
C GLN A 49 9.05 -14.69 8.40
N CYS A 50 7.85 -15.09 7.98
CA CYS A 50 6.61 -14.87 8.73
C CYS A 50 6.65 -15.46 10.15
N GLU A 51 5.95 -14.78 11.05
CA GLU A 51 5.71 -15.22 12.42
C GLU A 51 4.24 -15.61 12.59
N LEU A 52 3.97 -16.72 13.25
CA LEU A 52 2.66 -17.25 13.55
C LEU A 52 2.41 -17.15 15.05
N ARG A 53 1.18 -16.81 15.43
CA ARG A 53 0.75 -16.80 16.82
C ARG A 53 -0.66 -17.35 16.91
N LYS A 54 -0.90 -18.30 17.80
CA LYS A 54 -2.25 -18.78 18.09
C LYS A 54 -3.05 -17.71 18.82
N ALA A 55 -4.37 -17.66 18.64
CA ALA A 55 -5.23 -16.72 19.34
C ALA A 55 -5.24 -16.92 20.87
N ASP A 56 -4.93 -18.13 21.33
CA ASP A 56 -4.81 -18.50 22.75
C ASP A 56 -3.41 -18.21 23.36
N SER A 57 -2.44 -17.80 22.53
CA SER A 57 -1.05 -17.61 22.93
C SER A 57 -0.58 -16.18 22.62
N ALA A 58 0.23 -15.62 23.52
CA ALA A 58 0.89 -14.34 23.28
C ALA A 58 2.22 -14.47 22.50
N VAL A 59 2.71 -15.69 22.31
CA VAL A 59 4.06 -15.96 21.77
C VAL A 59 4.02 -16.06 20.25
N TRP A 60 4.82 -15.22 19.60
CA TRP A 60 5.10 -15.31 18.16
C TRP A 60 6.17 -16.35 17.91
N GLU A 61 5.90 -17.24 16.98
CA GLU A 61 6.74 -18.36 16.60
C GLU A 61 7.04 -18.27 15.10
N LYS A 62 8.27 -18.58 14.67
CA LYS A 62 8.58 -18.56 13.24
C LYS A 62 7.77 -19.64 12.50
N SER A 63 7.32 -19.30 11.30
CA SER A 63 6.47 -20.18 10.48
C SER A 63 7.14 -21.52 10.15
N ASP A 64 8.46 -21.54 10.05
CA ASP A 64 9.30 -22.72 9.80
C ASP A 64 9.21 -23.78 10.91
N HIS A 65 8.99 -23.36 12.16
CA HIS A 65 8.86 -24.27 13.29
C HIS A 65 7.58 -25.10 13.20
N ARG A 66 6.50 -24.53 12.65
CA ARG A 66 5.24 -25.23 12.39
C ARG A 66 5.22 -25.95 11.04
N TYR A 67 5.83 -25.35 10.03
CA TYR A 67 5.90 -25.90 8.67
C TYR A 67 7.36 -26.13 8.28
N PRO A 68 7.98 -27.27 8.67
CA PRO A 68 9.37 -27.57 8.34
C PRO A 68 9.66 -27.58 6.85
N VAL A 69 8.63 -27.78 6.02
CA VAL A 69 8.71 -27.66 4.55
C VAL A 69 9.22 -26.28 4.10
N LEU A 70 8.97 -25.23 4.87
CA LEU A 70 9.47 -23.87 4.61
C LEU A 70 10.97 -23.72 4.92
N ALA A 71 11.53 -24.60 5.75
CA ALA A 71 12.95 -24.64 6.10
C ALA A 71 13.78 -25.54 5.17
N LEU A 72 13.15 -26.30 4.28
CA LEU A 72 13.86 -27.17 3.36
C LEU A 72 14.75 -26.36 2.42
N PRO A 73 15.97 -26.83 2.12
CA PRO A 73 16.83 -26.17 1.16
C PRO A 73 16.15 -26.08 -0.20
N GLU A 74 16.24 -24.90 -0.81
CA GLU A 74 15.58 -24.47 -2.06
C GLU A 74 15.70 -25.49 -3.21
N GLN A 75 16.78 -26.27 -3.19
CA GLN A 75 17.14 -27.29 -4.18
C GLN A 75 16.29 -28.58 -4.08
N VAL A 76 15.66 -28.87 -2.94
CA VAL A 76 14.87 -30.11 -2.72
C VAL A 76 13.36 -29.84 -2.85
N GLY A 77 12.91 -28.61 -2.61
CA GLY A 77 11.51 -28.19 -2.82
C GLY A 77 11.18 -27.75 -4.25
N SER A 78 12.21 -27.44 -5.05
CA SER A 78 12.08 -26.93 -6.43
C SER A 78 12.00 -28.05 -7.48
N GLY A 79 11.08 -28.99 -7.32
CA GLY A 79 10.77 -29.95 -8.39
C GLY A 79 10.19 -29.31 -9.66
N SER A 80 9.90 -28.00 -9.65
CA SER A 80 9.41 -27.26 -10.81
C SER A 80 10.18 -25.95 -11.03
N PRO A 81 10.45 -25.57 -12.30
CA PRO A 81 11.16 -24.33 -12.66
C PRO A 81 10.40 -23.05 -12.26
N PHE A 82 9.14 -23.15 -11.81
CA PHE A 82 8.34 -22.01 -11.37
C PHE A 82 8.60 -21.58 -9.92
N HIS A 83 9.34 -22.37 -9.13
CA HIS A 83 9.62 -22.04 -7.72
C HIS A 83 10.62 -20.87 -7.57
N GLN A 84 11.54 -20.71 -8.53
CA GLN A 84 12.57 -19.65 -8.50
C GLN A 84 11.99 -18.25 -8.76
N VAL A 85 10.97 -18.16 -9.62
CA VAL A 85 10.25 -16.90 -9.87
C VAL A 85 9.48 -16.46 -8.60
N ARG A 86 8.90 -17.42 -7.87
CA ARG A 86 8.09 -17.18 -6.68
C ARG A 86 8.89 -16.59 -5.51
N LEU A 87 10.10 -17.08 -5.24
CA LEU A 87 10.93 -16.58 -4.12
C LEU A 87 11.46 -15.16 -4.33
N SER A 88 11.65 -14.76 -5.59
CA SER A 88 12.00 -13.37 -5.93
C SER A 88 10.83 -12.40 -5.72
N GLU A 89 9.59 -12.89 -5.79
CA GLU A 89 8.37 -12.08 -5.62
C GLU A 89 7.95 -11.99 -4.15
N THR A 90 8.11 -13.05 -3.36
CA THR A 90 7.76 -13.06 -1.92
C THR A 90 8.70 -12.25 -1.04
N ASN A 91 9.96 -12.05 -1.44
CA ASN A 91 10.94 -11.24 -0.69
C ASN A 91 11.10 -9.81 -1.25
N ALA A 92 10.28 -9.42 -2.22
CA ALA A 92 10.32 -8.05 -2.72
C ALA A 92 9.68 -7.13 -1.68
N PRO A 93 10.41 -6.16 -1.08
CA PRO A 93 9.83 -5.23 -0.14
C PRO A 93 8.63 -4.54 -0.80
N TYR A 94 7.47 -4.57 -0.14
CA TYR A 94 6.26 -3.93 -0.63
C TYR A 94 6.53 -2.44 -0.87
N GLN A 95 6.65 -2.04 -2.13
CA GLN A 95 6.76 -0.64 -2.52
C GLN A 95 5.35 -0.10 -2.78
N VAL A 96 5.03 1.04 -2.18
CA VAL A 96 3.76 1.73 -2.43
C VAL A 96 3.56 1.89 -3.94
N PRO A 97 2.38 1.52 -4.48
CA PRO A 97 2.09 1.62 -5.91
C PRO A 97 2.34 3.03 -6.44
N HIS A 98 2.85 3.11 -7.66
CA HIS A 98 3.17 4.37 -8.31
C HIS A 98 1.93 5.26 -8.48
N ARG A 99 1.98 6.50 -7.99
CA ARG A 99 0.92 7.52 -8.11
C ARG A 99 1.15 8.52 -9.26
N GLY A 100 2.07 8.22 -10.18
CA GLY A 100 2.45 9.15 -11.26
C GLY A 100 1.34 9.45 -12.29
N ILE A 101 0.48 8.48 -12.60
CA ILE A 101 -0.62 8.64 -13.56
C ILE A 101 -1.68 9.65 -13.08
N PRO A 102 -2.24 9.53 -11.86
CA PRO A 102 -3.23 10.50 -11.40
C PRO A 102 -2.65 11.91 -11.28
N SER A 103 -1.41 12.07 -10.83
CA SER A 103 -0.73 13.38 -10.78
C SER A 103 -0.59 14.02 -12.17
N LEU A 104 -0.27 13.23 -13.20
CA LEU A 104 -0.18 13.71 -14.58
C LEU A 104 -1.54 14.16 -15.12
N ILE A 105 -2.59 13.37 -14.89
CA ILE A 105 -3.96 13.70 -15.32
C ILE A 105 -4.40 15.01 -14.67
N LEU A 106 -4.15 15.19 -13.37
CA LEU A 106 -4.50 16.40 -12.64
C LEU A 106 -3.76 17.62 -13.18
N ALA A 107 -2.47 17.46 -13.54
CA ALA A 107 -1.67 18.52 -14.17
C ALA A 107 -2.21 18.90 -15.56
N LEU A 108 -2.60 17.92 -16.37
CA LEU A 108 -3.18 18.16 -17.70
C LEU A 108 -4.51 18.90 -17.59
N ILE A 109 -5.40 18.45 -16.69
CA ILE A 109 -6.70 19.08 -16.44
C ILE A 109 -6.52 20.48 -15.85
N GLY A 110 -5.55 20.68 -14.96
CA GLY A 110 -5.27 21.98 -14.37
C GLY A 110 -4.65 22.99 -15.35
N LEU A 111 -3.90 22.52 -16.35
CA LEU A 111 -3.28 23.37 -17.37
C LEU A 111 -4.25 23.70 -18.52
N LEU A 112 -5.04 22.73 -18.97
CA LEU A 112 -6.01 22.89 -20.06
C LEU A 112 -7.37 23.43 -19.57
N GLY A 113 -7.73 23.10 -18.33
CA GLY A 113 -8.96 23.56 -17.69
C GLY A 113 -8.76 24.92 -17.00
N VAL A 114 -9.82 25.73 -16.95
CA VAL A 114 -9.79 27.12 -16.44
C VAL A 114 -9.59 27.23 -14.91
N CYS A 115 -9.31 26.12 -14.21
CA CYS A 115 -9.27 26.08 -12.75
C CYS A 115 -7.84 25.89 -12.22
N PRO A 116 -7.22 26.92 -11.62
CA PRO A 116 -5.84 26.86 -11.13
C PRO A 116 -5.65 25.91 -9.93
N ILE A 117 -6.73 25.55 -9.23
CA ILE A 117 -6.68 24.67 -8.05
C ILE A 117 -6.09 23.30 -8.41
N PHE A 118 -6.45 22.77 -9.58
CA PHE A 118 -5.92 21.48 -10.04
C PHE A 118 -4.43 21.54 -10.37
N SER A 119 -3.95 22.68 -10.91
CA SER A 119 -2.51 22.89 -11.16
C SER A 119 -1.70 22.91 -9.85
N ILE A 120 -2.22 23.57 -8.81
CA ILE A 120 -1.58 23.63 -7.48
C ILE A 120 -1.56 22.23 -6.85
N ALA A 121 -2.70 21.53 -6.85
CA ALA A 121 -2.81 20.20 -6.28
C ALA A 121 -1.87 19.20 -7.00
N ALA A 122 -1.80 19.26 -8.33
CA ALA A 122 -0.93 18.39 -9.12
C ALA A 122 0.55 18.65 -8.80
N TRP A 123 0.95 19.92 -8.67
CA TRP A 123 2.31 20.30 -8.33
C TRP A 123 2.69 19.81 -6.92
N SER A 124 1.85 20.09 -5.92
CA SER A 124 2.10 19.69 -4.53
C SER A 124 2.19 18.17 -4.38
N MET A 125 1.28 17.43 -5.00
CA MET A 125 1.24 15.97 -4.93
C MET A 125 2.45 15.35 -5.65
N ALA A 126 2.82 15.87 -6.83
CA ALA A 126 4.00 15.37 -7.54
C ALA A 126 5.31 15.63 -6.77
N HIS A 127 5.40 16.76 -6.06
CA HIS A 127 6.57 17.09 -5.25
C HIS A 127 6.75 16.15 -4.06
N SER A 128 5.68 15.87 -3.30
CA SER A 128 5.74 14.94 -2.16
C SER A 128 6.07 13.52 -2.61
N ASP A 129 5.48 13.06 -3.72
CA ASP A 129 5.72 11.72 -4.26
C ASP A 129 7.17 11.56 -4.74
N LEU A 130 7.78 12.60 -5.31
CA LEU A 130 9.21 12.59 -5.68
C LEU A 130 10.11 12.49 -4.43
N GLU A 131 9.75 13.16 -3.34
CA GLU A 131 10.47 13.08 -2.07
C GLU A 131 10.38 11.67 -1.45
N GLU A 132 9.23 11.00 -1.55
CA GLU A 132 9.05 9.62 -1.08
C GLU A 132 9.82 8.59 -1.93
N ILE A 133 9.98 8.84 -3.23
CA ILE A 133 10.86 8.05 -4.11
C ILE A 133 12.32 8.21 -3.68
N ASP A 134 12.76 9.44 -3.38
CA ASP A 134 14.14 9.70 -2.93
C ASP A 134 14.43 9.05 -1.56
N LYS A 135 13.43 8.98 -0.68
CA LYS A 135 13.48 8.25 0.60
C LYS A 135 13.43 6.72 0.46
N LYS A 136 13.34 6.19 -0.77
CA LYS A 136 13.18 4.75 -1.08
C LYS A 136 11.90 4.12 -0.48
N HIS A 137 10.90 4.94 -0.15
CA HIS A 137 9.60 4.47 0.36
C HIS A 137 8.59 4.16 -0.77
N MET A 138 8.85 4.65 -1.98
CA MET A 138 7.97 4.54 -3.14
C MET A 138 8.72 3.99 -4.37
N ASN A 139 8.01 3.24 -5.23
CA ASN A 139 8.59 2.62 -6.42
C ASN A 139 9.08 3.67 -7.46
N PRO A 140 10.35 3.61 -7.92
CA PRO A 140 10.93 4.62 -8.82
C PRO A 140 10.44 4.53 -10.27
N SER A 141 9.73 3.47 -10.67
CA SER A 141 9.24 3.29 -12.06
C SER A 141 8.38 4.45 -12.56
N GLY A 142 7.68 5.17 -11.67
CA GLY A 142 6.84 6.33 -11.99
C GLY A 142 7.55 7.69 -11.99
N ARG A 143 8.87 7.76 -11.74
CA ARG A 143 9.58 9.04 -11.53
C ARG A 143 9.48 10.00 -12.71
N ALA A 144 9.57 9.49 -13.94
CA ALA A 144 9.47 10.33 -15.13
C ALA A 144 8.10 11.01 -15.23
N LEU A 145 7.01 10.27 -14.98
CA LEU A 145 5.64 10.79 -14.98
C LEU A 145 5.44 11.88 -13.91
N LEU A 146 6.00 11.67 -12.72
CA LEU A 146 5.95 12.64 -11.63
C LEU A 146 6.75 13.92 -11.94
N LEU A 147 7.92 13.79 -12.58
CA LEU A 147 8.68 14.96 -13.04
C LEU A 147 7.89 15.79 -14.05
N TRP A 148 7.27 15.14 -15.03
CA TRP A 148 6.40 15.83 -15.99
C TRP A 148 5.20 16.48 -15.30
N ALA A 149 4.52 15.78 -14.40
CA ALA A 149 3.40 16.34 -13.63
C ALA A 149 3.82 17.56 -12.80
N ASN A 150 4.99 17.50 -12.15
CA ASN A 150 5.56 18.60 -11.38
C ASN A 150 5.83 19.83 -12.26
N TYR A 151 6.47 19.66 -13.42
CA TYR A 151 6.74 20.76 -14.33
C TYR A 151 5.47 21.35 -14.95
N LEU A 152 4.52 20.51 -15.38
CA LEU A 152 3.23 20.99 -15.92
C LEU A 152 2.43 21.76 -14.86
N GLY A 153 2.35 21.23 -13.62
CA GLY A 153 1.66 21.89 -12.52
C GLY A 153 2.28 23.26 -12.21
N MET A 154 3.60 23.33 -12.11
CA MET A 154 4.33 24.58 -11.89
C MET A 154 4.08 25.60 -13.01
N ALA A 155 4.13 25.16 -14.27
CA ALA A 155 3.83 26.02 -15.42
C ALA A 155 2.40 26.57 -15.39
N GLY A 156 1.42 25.73 -15.01
CA GLY A 156 0.03 26.15 -14.82
C GLY A 156 -0.11 27.23 -13.75
N VAL A 157 0.45 27.01 -12.55
CA VAL A 157 0.40 27.98 -11.44
C VAL A 157 1.01 29.32 -11.83
N ILE A 158 2.19 29.30 -12.47
CA ILE A 158 2.87 30.53 -12.91
C ILE A 158 2.04 31.25 -13.98
N GLY A 159 1.54 30.52 -14.99
CA GLY A 159 0.73 31.08 -16.07
C GLY A 159 -0.52 31.79 -15.56
N TYR A 160 -1.31 31.12 -14.70
CA TYR A 160 -2.50 31.72 -14.10
C TYR A 160 -2.17 32.88 -13.15
N GLY A 161 -1.06 32.80 -12.40
CA GLY A 161 -0.61 33.87 -11.53
C GLY A 161 -0.28 35.16 -12.30
N VAL A 162 0.41 35.04 -13.45
CA VAL A 162 0.73 36.18 -14.32
C VAL A 162 -0.54 36.79 -14.93
N LEU A 163 -1.47 35.96 -15.40
CA LEU A 163 -2.75 36.44 -15.95
C LEU A 163 -3.58 37.17 -14.90
N PHE A 164 -3.63 36.64 -13.67
CA PHE A 164 -4.34 37.26 -12.55
C PHE A 164 -3.72 38.62 -12.17
N LEU A 165 -2.38 38.69 -12.08
CA LEU A 165 -1.67 39.93 -11.79
C LEU A 165 -1.89 40.99 -12.89
N GLY A 166 -1.82 40.58 -14.15
CA GLY A 166 -2.08 41.45 -15.29
C GLY A 166 -3.51 41.98 -15.31
N PHE A 167 -4.49 41.13 -14.98
CA PHE A 167 -5.89 41.53 -14.84
C PHE A 167 -6.06 42.56 -13.70
N LEU A 168 -5.48 42.31 -12.53
CA LEU A 168 -5.53 43.26 -11.40
C LEU A 168 -4.89 44.61 -11.76
N MET A 169 -3.75 44.59 -12.44
CA MET A 169 -3.08 45.82 -12.89
C MET A 169 -3.99 46.66 -13.78
N VAL A 170 -4.64 46.04 -14.77
CA VAL A 170 -5.58 46.74 -15.68
C VAL A 170 -6.81 47.24 -14.92
N ALA A 171 -7.37 46.44 -14.02
CA ALA A 171 -8.52 46.85 -13.22
C ALA A 171 -8.21 48.06 -12.32
N ILE A 172 -7.05 48.06 -11.66
CA ILE A 172 -6.57 49.20 -10.85
C ILE A 172 -6.37 50.44 -11.72
N LEU A 173 -5.72 50.29 -12.88
CA LEU A 173 -5.51 51.40 -13.82
C LEU A 173 -6.85 52.00 -14.29
N ARG A 174 -7.85 51.16 -14.56
CA ARG A 174 -9.21 51.57 -14.93
C ARG A 174 -10.00 52.23 -13.80
N PHE A 175 -9.67 51.90 -12.55
CA PHE A 175 -10.30 52.53 -11.39
C PHE A 175 -9.69 53.91 -11.08
N LEU A 176 -8.43 54.12 -11.46
CA LEU A 176 -7.69 55.37 -11.21
C LEU A 176 -7.85 56.43 -12.31
N LEU A 177 -8.20 56.04 -13.54
CA LEU A 177 -8.43 56.91 -14.71
C LEU A 177 -9.92 57.19 -14.90
#